data_AF-A0A0B7J4D7-F1
#
_entry.id   AF-A0A0B7J4D7-F1
#
_cell.length_a   1.000
_cell.length_b   1.000
_cell.length_c   1.000
_cell.angle_alpha   90.00
_cell.angle_beta   90.00
_cell.angle_gamma   90.00
#
_symmetry.space_group_name_H-M   'P 1'
#
loop_
_entity.id
_entity.type
_entity.pdbx_description
1 polymer ?
#
loop_
_entity_poly.entity_id
_entity_poly.type
_entity_poly.pdbx_seq_one_letter_code
_entity_poly.pdbx_strand_id
1 'polypeptide(L)'
;MYFLSIIGVNIELLNHNKYVAIVGARNASANGRSFAHKIANDLVKESYITVSGLARGIDSSVHQAAVSRTIGVIAGGIDHIYPPGNKKLFENLAEEGLILAELPIGCLENIFHSVIG
;
A
#
# COMPACT_ATOMS: atom_id res chain seq x y z
N MET A 1 22.32 -8.59 6.14
CA MET A 1 22.01 -7.15 6.06
C MET A 1 20.69 -7.05 5.30
N TYR A 2 19.62 -6.61 5.95
CA TYR A 2 18.31 -6.43 5.32
C TYR A 2 18.25 -4.99 4.78
N PHE A 3 17.82 -4.83 3.53
CA PHE A 3 17.61 -3.52 2.91
C PHE A 3 16.10 -3.27 2.79
N LEU A 4 15.68 -2.01 2.96
CA LEU A 4 14.32 -1.58 2.66
C LEU A 4 14.42 -0.39 1.70
N SER A 5 13.84 -0.53 0.52
CA SER A 5 13.71 0.53 -0.48
C SER A 5 12.48 1.36 -0.16
N ILE A 6 12.60 2.68 -0.30
CA ILE A 6 11.52 3.64 -0.01
C ILE A 6 11.29 4.48 -1.27
N ILE A 7 10.04 4.59 -1.70
CA ILE A 7 9.59 5.57 -2.71
C ILE A 7 8.45 6.37 -2.11
N GLY A 8 8.51 7.69 -2.27
CA GLY A 8 7.47 8.59 -1.78
C GLY A 8 8.08 9.86 -1.24
N VAL A 9 7.32 10.94 -1.30
CA VAL A 9 7.74 12.23 -0.74
C VAL A 9 7.48 12.33 0.76
N ASN A 10 6.54 11.55 1.31
CA ASN A 10 6.07 11.69 2.67
C ASN A 10 6.74 10.70 3.64
N ILE A 11 8.06 10.81 3.78
CA ILE A 11 8.86 9.95 4.67
C ILE A 11 8.45 10.14 6.15
N GLU A 12 7.88 11.29 6.50
CA GLU A 12 7.40 11.59 7.85
C GLU A 12 6.30 10.63 8.33
N LEU A 13 5.60 9.95 7.42
CA LEU A 13 4.66 8.89 7.76
C LEU A 13 5.31 7.77 8.60
N LEU A 14 6.63 7.56 8.52
CA LEU A 14 7.37 6.57 9.32
C LEU A 14 7.64 7.01 10.77
N ASN A 15 7.47 8.29 11.09
CA ASN A 15 7.68 8.84 12.43
C ASN A 15 6.39 8.87 13.27
N HIS A 16 5.28 8.36 12.73
CA HIS A 16 4.01 8.29 13.44
C HIS A 16 4.02 7.14 14.46
N ASN A 17 3.07 7.13 15.40
CA ASN A 17 2.92 6.08 16.42
C ASN A 17 1.61 5.30 16.31
N LYS A 18 0.85 5.51 15.23
CA LYS A 18 -0.47 4.92 15.00
C LYS A 18 -0.55 4.37 13.59
N TYR A 19 -0.38 3.06 13.47
CA TYR A 19 -0.49 2.33 12.22
C TYR A 19 -1.60 1.31 12.32
N VAL A 20 -2.27 1.07 11.20
CA VAL A 20 -3.27 0.02 11.09
C VAL A 20 -3.16 -0.64 9.73
N ALA A 21 -2.90 -1.95 9.74
CA ALA A 21 -2.88 -2.74 8.52
C ALA A 21 -4.31 -3.11 8.14
N ILE A 22 -4.69 -2.81 6.90
CA ILE A 22 -5.97 -3.25 6.33
C ILE A 22 -5.65 -4.06 5.09
N VAL A 23 -5.89 -5.37 5.16
CA VAL A 23 -5.61 -6.33 4.09
C VAL A 23 -6.88 -7.09 3.75
N GLY A 24 -6.95 -7.63 2.54
CA GLY A 24 -8.03 -8.54 2.19
C GLY A 24 -8.03 -9.00 0.75
N ALA A 25 -9.14 -9.58 0.33
CA ALA A 25 -9.23 -10.31 -0.92
C ALA A 25 -8.91 -9.46 -2.17
N ARG A 26 -8.09 -10.02 -3.07
CA ARG A 26 -7.79 -9.44 -4.40
C ARG A 26 -9.01 -9.33 -5.31
N ASN A 27 -9.99 -10.24 -5.12
CA ASN A 27 -11.28 -10.24 -5.80
C ASN A 27 -12.43 -9.92 -4.83
N ALA A 28 -12.34 -8.79 -4.12
CA ALA A 28 -13.37 -8.35 -3.19
C ALA A 28 -14.68 -7.97 -3.91
N SER A 29 -15.82 -8.13 -3.22
CA SER A 29 -17.11 -7.62 -3.69
C SER A 29 -17.14 -6.09 -3.67
N ALA A 30 -18.11 -5.49 -4.37
CA ALA A 30 -18.32 -4.03 -4.33
C ALA A 30 -18.57 -3.52 -2.90
N ASN A 31 -19.37 -4.27 -2.12
CA ASN A 31 -19.63 -3.95 -0.71
C ASN A 31 -18.37 -4.05 0.14
N GLY A 32 -17.55 -5.10 -0.07
CA GLY A 32 -16.27 -5.25 0.66
C GLY A 32 -15.31 -4.09 0.39
N ARG A 33 -15.19 -3.67 -0.88
CA ARG A 33 -14.40 -2.49 -1.25
C ARG A 33 -14.92 -1.20 -0.62
N SER A 34 -16.23 -0.96 -0.71
CA SER A 34 -16.87 0.21 -0.10
C SER A 34 -16.66 0.27 1.41
N PHE A 35 -16.77 -0.88 2.08
CA PHE A 35 -16.54 -0.99 3.52
C PHE A 35 -15.09 -0.70 3.90
N ALA A 36 -14.12 -1.30 3.20
CA ALA A 36 -12.70 -1.02 3.42
C ALA A 36 -12.36 0.45 3.19
N HIS A 37 -12.91 1.05 2.14
CA HIS A 37 -12.75 2.47 1.83
C HIS A 37 -13.30 3.37 2.95
N LYS A 38 -14.49 3.03 3.47
CA LYS A 38 -15.10 3.77 4.59
C LYS A 38 -14.25 3.68 5.85
N ILE A 39 -13.84 2.47 6.25
CA ILE A 39 -13.03 2.28 7.45
C ILE A 39 -11.69 3.01 7.34
N ALA A 40 -11.02 2.92 6.20
CA ALA A 40 -9.75 3.60 5.98
C ALA A 40 -9.89 5.13 6.14
N ASN A 41 -10.94 5.73 5.56
CA ASN A 41 -11.25 7.14 5.75
C ASN A 41 -11.48 7.51 7.22
N ASP A 42 -12.24 6.69 7.95
CA ASP A 42 -12.56 6.97 9.35
C ASP A 42 -11.30 6.87 10.24
N LEU A 43 -10.42 5.89 9.98
CA LEU A 43 -9.14 5.75 10.69
C LEU A 43 -8.19 6.92 10.39
N VAL A 44 -8.15 7.41 9.15
CA VAL A 44 -7.36 8.58 8.77
C VAL A 44 -7.81 9.84 9.51
N LYS A 45 -9.12 10.03 9.73
CA LYS A 45 -9.66 11.13 10.54
C LYS A 45 -9.21 11.04 12.00
N GLU A 46 -9.12 9.82 12.53
CA GLU A 46 -8.60 9.52 13.87
C GLU A 46 -7.07 9.50 13.96
N SER A 47 -6.40 9.97 12.91
CA SER A 47 -4.95 10.08 12.82
C SER A 47 -4.17 8.78 12.83
N TYR A 48 -4.77 7.71 12.30
CA TYR A 48 -4.01 6.51 11.93
C TYR A 48 -3.39 6.67 10.54
N ILE A 49 -2.23 6.04 10.36
CA ILE A 49 -1.65 5.76 9.05
C ILE A 49 -2.08 4.36 8.64
N THR A 50 -2.71 4.25 7.48
CA THR A 50 -3.13 2.94 6.95
C THR A 50 -1.96 2.25 6.25
N VAL A 51 -1.86 0.93 6.36
CA VAL A 51 -0.82 0.12 5.70
C VAL A 51 -1.48 -1.01 4.92
N SER A 52 -1.09 -1.22 3.67
CA SER A 52 -1.65 -2.28 2.83
C SER A 52 -0.72 -2.66 1.66
N GLY A 53 -1.06 -3.71 0.91
CA GLY A 53 -0.16 -4.38 -0.03
C GLY A 53 -0.16 -3.87 -1.47
N LEU A 54 -0.85 -2.74 -1.76
CA LEU A 54 -1.05 -2.21 -3.12
C LEU A 54 -1.70 -3.17 -4.15
N ALA A 55 -2.18 -4.34 -3.69
CA ALA A 55 -2.86 -5.31 -4.54
C ALA A 55 -4.22 -4.79 -5.02
N ARG A 56 -4.84 -5.54 -5.95
CA ARG A 56 -6.24 -5.32 -6.33
C ARG A 56 -7.19 -5.51 -5.16
N GLY A 57 -8.42 -5.02 -5.28
CA GLY A 57 -9.49 -5.31 -4.32
C GLY A 57 -9.40 -4.42 -3.08
N ILE A 58 -9.30 -5.03 -1.90
CA ILE A 58 -9.34 -4.31 -0.62
C ILE A 58 -8.20 -3.30 -0.51
N ASP A 59 -6.97 -3.71 -0.78
CA ASP A 59 -5.77 -2.86 -0.65
C ASP A 59 -5.89 -1.59 -1.50
N SER A 60 -6.35 -1.73 -2.75
CA SER A 60 -6.61 -0.59 -3.64
C SER A 60 -7.62 0.39 -3.02
N SER A 61 -8.70 -0.12 -2.45
CA SER A 61 -9.76 0.70 -1.84
C SER A 61 -9.30 1.44 -0.58
N VAL A 62 -8.39 0.82 0.20
CA VAL A 62 -7.76 1.43 1.38
C VAL A 62 -6.87 2.60 0.96
N HIS A 63 -5.95 2.37 0.02
CA HIS A 63 -5.03 3.41 -0.44
C HIS A 63 -5.77 4.56 -1.12
N GLN A 64 -6.82 4.26 -1.90
CA GLN A 64 -7.67 5.30 -2.51
C GLN A 64 -8.37 6.20 -1.50
N ALA A 65 -8.74 5.66 -0.32
CA ALA A 65 -9.34 6.46 0.76
C ALA A 65 -8.30 7.32 1.49
N ALA A 66 -7.04 6.88 1.52
CA ALA A 66 -6.03 7.36 2.45
C ALA A 66 -4.77 7.89 1.76
N VAL A 67 -4.86 8.34 0.49
CA VAL A 67 -3.72 8.58 -0.42
C VAL A 67 -2.52 9.31 0.22
N SER A 68 -2.75 10.34 1.05
CA SER A 68 -1.69 11.11 1.73
C SER A 68 -1.31 10.60 3.13
N ARG A 69 -2.06 9.64 3.69
CA ARG A 69 -1.86 9.01 5.01
C ARG A 69 -1.91 7.49 4.92
N THR A 70 -1.20 6.95 3.92
CA THR A 70 -1.13 5.52 3.67
C THR A 70 0.28 5.10 3.27
N ILE A 71 0.63 3.87 3.63
CA ILE A 71 1.88 3.22 3.26
C ILE A 71 1.55 1.96 2.46
N GLY A 72 1.96 1.92 1.20
CA GLY A 72 1.94 0.73 0.37
C GLY A 72 3.17 -0.14 0.64
N VAL A 73 3.00 -1.43 0.89
CA VAL A 73 4.10 -2.38 1.08
C VAL A 73 4.07 -3.38 -0.04
N ILE A 74 5.12 -3.45 -0.85
CA ILE A 74 5.21 -4.38 -1.98
C ILE A 74 6.29 -5.43 -1.71
N ALA A 75 5.98 -6.67 -2.07
CA ALA A 75 6.92 -7.78 -2.04
C ALA A 75 7.54 -7.92 -3.44
N GLY A 76 8.74 -7.37 -3.65
CA GLY A 76 9.35 -7.34 -4.98
C GLY A 76 10.25 -6.12 -5.20
N GLY A 77 10.82 -6.03 -6.41
CA GLY A 77 11.53 -4.83 -6.84
C GLY A 77 10.57 -3.67 -7.02
N ILE A 78 11.01 -2.51 -6.59
CA ILE A 78 10.21 -1.28 -6.58
C ILE A 78 9.86 -0.77 -8.00
N ASP A 79 10.54 -1.32 -8.99
CA ASP A 79 10.44 -1.12 -10.42
C ASP A 79 9.37 -2.01 -11.10
N HIS A 80 8.73 -2.93 -10.37
CA HIS A 80 7.63 -3.75 -10.89
C HIS A 80 6.27 -3.34 -10.31
N ILE A 81 5.53 -2.51 -11.06
CA ILE A 81 4.15 -2.13 -10.69
C ILE A 81 3.22 -3.30 -10.99
N TYR A 82 2.97 -4.11 -9.97
CA TYR A 82 1.95 -5.15 -10.01
C TYR A 82 0.85 -4.87 -8.97
N PRO A 83 -0.44 -4.94 -9.36
CA PRO A 83 -0.97 -5.23 -10.70
C PRO A 83 -0.95 -3.99 -11.63
N PRO A 84 -0.80 -4.14 -12.96
CA PRO A 84 -0.72 -3.01 -13.90
C PRO A 84 -1.90 -2.04 -13.84
N GLY A 85 -3.10 -2.52 -13.50
CA GLY A 85 -4.31 -1.70 -13.35
C GLY A 85 -4.23 -0.68 -12.21
N ASN A 86 -3.31 -0.85 -11.26
CA ASN A 86 -3.10 0.07 -10.14
C ASN A 86 -1.99 1.09 -10.40
N LYS A 87 -1.47 1.20 -11.64
CA LYS A 87 -0.38 2.14 -11.96
C LYS A 87 -0.66 3.57 -11.50
N LYS A 88 -1.86 4.09 -11.75
CA LYS A 88 -2.21 5.45 -11.32
C LYS A 88 -2.25 5.59 -9.80
N LEU A 89 -2.71 4.56 -9.10
CA LEU A 89 -2.73 4.54 -7.64
C LEU A 89 -1.30 4.52 -7.07
N PHE A 90 -0.40 3.76 -7.68
CA PHE A 90 1.02 3.73 -7.33
C PHE A 90 1.66 5.11 -7.50
N GLU A 91 1.44 5.76 -8.66
CA GLU A 91 1.93 7.13 -8.92
C GLU A 91 1.43 8.11 -7.86
N ASN A 92 0.14 8.08 -7.54
CA ASN A 92 -0.43 8.95 -6.51
C ASN A 92 0.21 8.71 -5.11
N LEU A 93 0.45 7.45 -4.74
CA LEU A 93 1.13 7.12 -3.48
C LEU A 93 2.60 7.56 -3.49
N ALA A 94 3.28 7.49 -4.63
CA ALA A 94 4.63 8.02 -4.76
C ALA A 94 4.67 9.57 -4.65
N GLU A 95 3.60 10.25 -5.08
CA GLU A 95 3.50 11.71 -5.04
C GLU A 95 3.00 12.27 -3.69
N GLU A 96 2.18 11.52 -2.94
CA GLU A 96 1.52 12.04 -1.73
C GLU A 96 1.70 11.18 -0.47
N GLY A 97 1.97 9.89 -0.65
CA GLY A 97 2.07 8.90 0.42
C GLY A 97 3.48 8.32 0.53
N LEU A 98 3.54 7.02 0.81
CA LEU A 98 4.78 6.26 0.89
C LEU A 98 4.60 4.84 0.37
N ILE A 99 5.65 4.31 -0.26
CA ILE A 99 5.76 2.94 -0.75
C ILE A 99 7.05 2.34 -0.20
N LEU A 100 6.95 1.16 0.39
CA LEU A 100 8.06 0.39 0.95
C LEU A 100 8.22 -0.91 0.17
N ALA A 101 9.46 -1.27 -0.15
CA ALA A 101 9.79 -2.53 -0.81
C ALA A 101 10.99 -3.20 -0.14
N GLU A 102 10.95 -4.51 0.04
CA GLU A 102 12.01 -5.29 0.71
C GLU A 102 13.20 -5.62 -0.21
N LEU A 103 13.05 -5.46 -1.53
CA LEU A 103 14.12 -5.70 -2.48
C LEU A 103 14.77 -4.38 -2.94
N PRO A 104 16.09 -4.38 -3.21
CA PRO A 104 16.75 -3.28 -3.89
C PRO A 104 16.11 -2.98 -5.25
N ILE A 105 16.26 -1.73 -5.72
CA ILE A 105 15.90 -1.33 -7.09
C ILE A 105 16.59 -2.27 -8.10
N GLY A 106 15.83 -2.82 -9.05
CA GLY A 106 16.34 -3.68 -10.12
C GLY A 106 16.18 -5.19 -9.90
N CYS A 107 15.51 -5.63 -8.82
CA CYS A 107 15.26 -7.05 -8.55
C CYS A 107 13.86 -7.49 -9.03
N LEU A 108 13.79 -8.53 -9.86
CA LEU A 108 12.50 -9.12 -10.29
C LEU A 108 11.82 -9.88 -9.12
N GLU A 109 10.49 -9.83 -9.06
CA GLU A 109 9.68 -10.60 -8.10
C GLU A 109 10.05 -12.09 -8.14
N ASN A 110 10.34 -12.66 -6.96
CA ASN A 110 10.21 -14.10 -6.77
C ASN A 110 8.74 -14.39 -6.45
N ILE A 111 8.07 -15.17 -7.30
CA ILE A 111 6.64 -15.52 -7.24
C ILE A 111 6.22 -16.12 -5.87
N PHE A 112 7.17 -16.49 -5.01
CA PHE A 112 6.94 -17.08 -3.68
C PHE A 112 6.79 -16.09 -2.51
N HIS A 113 6.98 -14.77 -2.69
CA HIS A 113 6.96 -13.83 -1.56
C HIS A 113 5.59 -13.16 -1.30
N SER A 114 4.56 -13.43 -2.11
CA SER A 114 3.19 -13.01 -1.81
C SER A 114 2.54 -13.93 -0.76
N VAL A 115 3.02 -13.87 0.49
CA VAL A 115 2.45 -14.64 1.62
C VAL A 115 1.14 -14.01 2.15
N ILE A 116 0.77 -12.82 1.65
CA ILE A 116 -0.50 -12.17 1.99
C ILE A 116 -1.49 -12.42 0.84
N GLY A 117 -2.12 -13.60 0.90
CA GLY A 117 -3.20 -14.03 0.00
C GLY A 117 -4.57 -13.56 0.47
#